data_AF-A0A1Y0RE43-F1
#
_entry.id   AF-A0A1Y0RE43-F1
#
_cell.length_a   1.000
_cell.length_b   1.000
_cell.length_c   1.000
_cell.angle_alpha   90.00
_cell.angle_beta   90.00
_cell.angle_gamma   90.00
#
_symmetry.space_group_name_H-M   'P 1'
#
loop_
_entity.id
_entity.type
_entity.pdbx_description
1 polymer ?
#
loop_
_entity_poly.entity_id
_entity_poly.type
_entity_poly.pdbx_seq_one_letter_code
_entity_poly.pdbx_strand_id
1 'polypeptide(L)'
;MNATRYQHRSETIDKSTQAGLVTVAPPSRISETDWQQTRNYLQQSLQVFETAQRPDLVAHLLDKLGVILRDLQDWEQLKTLAEQSLSIHEAEGNSLKIYQDYGFLAEVALANQKWRDAKKLAEKALEVLATENSSQTRSLELYKQSLPPQANESAQADFVCVAAISNRQKFLFLLAQAEQNLDEEQEARSHLEAARKIGVADHKPQLYLNILSHL
;
A
#
# COMPACT_ATOMS: atom_id res chain seq x y z
N MET A 1 -15.67 5.28 -70.19
CA MET A 1 -17.03 4.78 -70.49
C MET A 1 -16.95 3.28 -70.65
N ASN A 2 -17.50 2.52 -69.69
CA ASN A 2 -18.02 1.16 -69.88
C ASN A 2 -18.70 0.75 -68.57
N ALA A 3 -20.03 0.76 -68.60
CA ALA A 3 -20.90 0.33 -67.53
C ALA A 3 -21.43 -1.06 -67.87
N THR A 4 -21.15 -2.05 -67.03
CA THR A 4 -21.80 -3.36 -67.13
C THR A 4 -22.46 -3.70 -65.81
N ARG A 5 -23.75 -4.01 -65.92
CA ARG A 5 -24.72 -4.41 -64.92
C ARG A 5 -24.17 -5.48 -63.96
N TYR A 6 -24.48 -5.32 -62.68
CA TYR A 6 -24.59 -6.44 -61.74
C TYR A 6 -26.06 -6.66 -61.41
N GLN A 7 -26.56 -7.86 -61.73
CA GLN A 7 -27.89 -8.34 -61.38
C GLN A 7 -27.93 -8.78 -59.91
N HIS A 8 -29.06 -8.50 -59.28
CA HIS A 8 -29.48 -9.00 -57.98
C HIS A 8 -29.46 -10.54 -57.92
N ARG A 9 -28.89 -11.08 -56.85
CA ARG A 9 -29.43 -12.28 -56.21
C ARG A 9 -29.26 -12.16 -54.69
N SER A 10 -30.38 -11.98 -54.01
CA SER A 10 -30.55 -12.16 -52.58
C SER A 10 -30.36 -13.63 -52.23
N GLU A 11 -29.64 -13.94 -51.15
CA GLU A 11 -30.08 -14.94 -50.17
C GLU A 11 -29.15 -15.02 -48.96
N THR A 12 -29.81 -15.06 -47.81
CA THR A 12 -29.42 -15.64 -46.50
C THR A 12 -28.23 -15.05 -45.73
N ILE A 13 -28.61 -14.22 -44.77
CA ILE A 13 -27.84 -13.86 -43.57
C ILE A 13 -27.74 -15.11 -42.69
N ASP A 14 -26.52 -15.62 -42.47
CA ASP A 14 -26.24 -16.54 -41.35
C ASP A 14 -25.51 -15.77 -40.24
N LYS A 15 -26.12 -15.76 -39.06
CA LYS A 15 -25.66 -15.06 -37.85
C LYS A 15 -24.92 -16.05 -36.97
N SER A 16 -23.60 -16.17 -37.12
CA SER A 16 -22.76 -16.75 -36.06
C SER A 16 -21.29 -16.38 -36.22
N THR A 17 -20.96 -15.10 -36.19
CA THR A 17 -19.58 -14.67 -35.91
C THR A 17 -19.54 -14.16 -34.47
N GLN A 18 -19.40 -15.09 -33.53
CA GLN A 18 -18.98 -14.75 -32.17
C GLN A 18 -17.62 -14.07 -32.28
N ALA A 19 -17.60 -12.78 -31.95
CA ALA A 19 -16.38 -12.05 -31.66
C ALA A 19 -15.63 -12.82 -30.56
N GLY A 20 -14.42 -13.27 -30.88
CA GLY A 20 -13.49 -13.81 -29.92
C GLY A 20 -13.15 -12.75 -28.88
N LEU A 21 -13.94 -12.71 -27.81
CA LEU A 21 -13.56 -12.06 -26.57
C LEU A 21 -12.36 -12.84 -26.05
N VAL A 22 -11.16 -12.29 -26.23
CA VAL A 22 -10.00 -12.65 -25.41
C VAL A 22 -10.40 -12.28 -24.00
N THR A 23 -10.99 -13.25 -23.29
CA THR A 23 -11.29 -13.14 -21.88
C THR A 23 -9.94 -13.18 -21.20
N VAL A 24 -9.40 -12.01 -20.87
CA VAL A 24 -8.28 -11.93 -19.93
C VAL A 24 -8.85 -12.49 -18.63
N ALA A 25 -8.44 -13.71 -18.29
CA ALA A 25 -8.86 -14.35 -17.05
C ALA A 25 -8.62 -13.38 -15.89
N PRO A 26 -9.57 -13.24 -14.93
CA PRO A 26 -9.32 -12.44 -13.75
C PRO A 26 -8.04 -12.94 -13.07
N PRO A 27 -7.22 -12.07 -12.47
CA PRO A 27 -5.98 -12.47 -11.80
C PRO A 27 -6.30 -13.61 -10.84
N SER A 28 -5.52 -14.69 -10.98
CA SER A 28 -5.63 -15.97 -10.28
C SER A 28 -6.27 -15.82 -8.89
N ARG A 29 -7.54 -16.24 -8.78
CA ARG A 29 -8.23 -16.35 -7.50
C ARG A 29 -7.52 -17.46 -6.72
N ILE A 30 -6.55 -17.09 -5.89
CA ILE A 30 -5.82 -17.99 -4.99
C ILE A 30 -6.87 -18.89 -4.33
N SER A 31 -6.70 -20.21 -4.44
CA SER A 31 -7.73 -21.14 -3.99
C SER A 31 -7.82 -21.08 -2.47
N GLU A 32 -8.99 -21.41 -1.89
CA GLU A 32 -9.14 -21.53 -0.44
C GLU A 32 -8.06 -22.45 0.14
N THR A 33 -7.69 -23.50 -0.59
CA THR A 33 -6.61 -24.41 -0.23
C THR A 33 -5.24 -23.74 -0.13
N ASP A 34 -4.91 -22.85 -1.08
CA ASP A 34 -3.63 -22.12 -1.09
C ASP A 34 -3.58 -21.11 0.07
N TRP A 35 -4.71 -20.48 0.43
CA TRP A 35 -4.79 -19.59 1.58
C TRP A 35 -4.62 -20.33 2.91
N GLN A 36 -5.23 -21.50 3.06
CA GLN A 36 -5.04 -22.35 4.24
C GLN A 36 -3.59 -22.82 4.36
N GLN A 37 -2.94 -23.20 3.25
CA GLN A 37 -1.52 -23.52 3.26
C GLN A 37 -0.65 -22.33 3.65
N THR A 38 -0.95 -21.14 3.14
CA THR A 38 -0.25 -19.90 3.48
C THR A 38 -0.35 -19.61 4.99
N ARG A 39 -1.55 -19.74 5.58
CA ARG A 39 -1.73 -19.62 7.04
C ARG A 39 -0.87 -20.62 7.81
N ASN A 40 -0.88 -21.88 7.39
CA ASN A 40 -0.12 -22.93 8.07
C ASN A 40 1.38 -22.66 8.05
N TYR A 41 1.94 -22.27 6.89
CA TYR A 41 3.37 -21.94 6.79
C TYR A 41 3.74 -20.70 7.60
N LEU A 42 2.87 -19.69 7.60
CA LEU A 42 3.07 -18.49 8.39
C LEU A 42 3.12 -18.80 9.89
N GLN A 43 2.15 -19.57 10.39
CA GLN A 43 2.10 -19.99 11.79
C GLN A 43 3.34 -20.81 12.20
N GLN A 44 3.77 -21.75 11.36
CA GLN A 44 4.99 -22.53 11.60
C GLN A 44 6.23 -21.62 11.67
N SER A 45 6.35 -20.65 10.75
CA SER A 45 7.47 -19.71 10.77
C SER A 45 7.50 -18.87 12.05
N LEU A 46 6.34 -18.35 12.48
CA LEU A 46 6.24 -17.56 13.70
C LEU A 46 6.59 -18.39 14.93
N GLN A 47 6.11 -19.63 15.01
CA GLN A 47 6.44 -20.56 16.10
C GLN A 47 7.94 -20.87 16.18
N VAL A 48 8.61 -21.01 15.03
CA VAL A 48 10.07 -21.20 14.97
C VAL A 48 10.80 -19.97 15.51
N PHE A 49 10.39 -18.76 15.11
CA PHE A 49 11.00 -17.53 15.63
C PHE A 49 10.78 -17.37 17.14
N GLU A 50 9.59 -17.69 17.63
CA GLU A 50 9.28 -17.66 19.06
C GLU A 50 10.13 -18.66 19.84
N THR A 51 10.21 -19.91 19.39
CA THR A 51 11.03 -20.97 20.02
C THR A 51 12.52 -20.61 20.02
N ALA A 52 12.99 -19.95 18.95
CA ALA A 52 14.34 -19.45 18.84
C ALA A 52 14.59 -18.15 19.64
N GLN A 53 13.56 -17.57 20.27
CA GLN A 53 13.61 -16.29 20.98
C GLN A 53 14.16 -15.15 20.09
N ARG A 54 13.66 -15.06 18.85
CA ARG A 54 14.08 -14.08 17.83
C ARG A 54 12.96 -13.11 17.45
N PRO A 55 12.44 -12.29 18.40
CA PRO A 55 11.42 -11.30 18.07
C PRO A 55 11.96 -10.19 17.16
N ASP A 56 13.28 -9.99 17.10
CA ASP A 56 13.96 -9.09 16.16
C ASP A 56 13.72 -9.51 14.69
N LEU A 57 13.77 -10.81 14.39
CA LEU A 57 13.52 -11.31 13.05
C LEU A 57 12.07 -11.08 12.61
N VAL A 58 11.13 -11.24 13.54
CA VAL A 58 9.71 -10.94 13.30
C VAL A 58 9.53 -9.47 12.99
N ALA A 59 10.16 -8.58 13.77
CA ALA A 59 10.10 -7.14 13.54
C ALA A 59 10.64 -6.73 12.18
N HIS A 60 11.82 -7.23 11.82
CA HIS A 60 12.44 -6.90 10.53
C HIS A 60 11.67 -7.44 9.32
N LEU A 61 10.89 -8.52 9.49
CA LEU A 61 10.08 -9.15 8.44
C LEU A 61 8.62 -8.67 8.44
N LEU A 62 8.22 -7.76 9.33
CA LEU A 62 6.83 -7.33 9.46
C LEU A 62 6.26 -6.73 8.16
N ASP A 63 7.08 -6.09 7.33
CA ASP A 63 6.65 -5.56 6.03
C ASP A 63 6.07 -6.66 5.12
N LYS A 64 6.68 -7.86 5.13
CA LYS A 64 6.24 -9.01 4.35
C LYS A 64 5.13 -9.77 5.06
N LEU A 65 5.32 -10.08 6.35
CA LEU A 65 4.35 -10.82 7.15
C LEU A 65 3.04 -10.05 7.26
N GLY A 66 3.10 -8.73 7.42
CA GLY A 66 1.94 -7.86 7.55
C GLY A 66 1.08 -7.78 6.29
N VAL A 67 1.71 -7.79 5.10
CA VAL A 67 0.97 -7.90 3.83
C VAL A 67 0.22 -9.23 3.74
N ILE A 68 0.88 -10.34 4.07
CA ILE A 68 0.26 -11.67 4.06
C ILE A 68 -0.91 -11.74 5.05
N LEU A 69 -0.71 -11.26 6.28
CA LEU A 69 -1.74 -11.25 7.33
C LEU A 69 -2.93 -10.37 6.96
N ARG A 70 -2.69 -9.21 6.35
CA ARG A 70 -3.75 -8.33 5.85
C ARG A 70 -4.56 -9.00 4.75
N ASP A 71 -3.90 -9.63 3.78
CA ASP A 71 -4.57 -10.29 2.67
C ASP A 71 -5.37 -11.53 3.17
N LEU A 72 -4.88 -12.17 4.23
CA LEU A 72 -5.61 -13.19 5.00
C LEU A 72 -6.69 -12.61 5.94
N GLN A 73 -6.77 -11.30 6.13
CA GLN A 73 -7.64 -10.65 7.11
C GLN A 73 -7.45 -11.16 8.55
N ASP A 74 -6.23 -11.60 8.88
CA ASP A 74 -5.87 -12.04 10.22
C ASP A 74 -5.42 -10.83 11.06
N TRP A 75 -6.41 -9.99 11.38
CA TRP A 75 -6.20 -8.69 12.03
C TRP A 75 -5.67 -8.83 13.46
N GLU A 76 -6.01 -9.91 14.15
CA GLU A 76 -5.54 -10.18 15.51
C GLU A 76 -4.04 -10.45 15.50
N GLN A 77 -3.58 -11.41 14.68
CA GLN A 77 -2.17 -11.72 14.58
C GLN A 77 -1.37 -10.52 14.05
N LEU A 78 -1.91 -9.79 13.06
CA LEU A 78 -1.28 -8.56 12.55
C LEU A 78 -1.10 -7.51 13.65
N LYS A 79 -2.12 -7.32 14.50
CA LYS A 79 -2.03 -6.41 15.64
C LYS A 79 -0.88 -6.79 16.57
N THR A 80 -0.83 -8.05 16.99
CA THR A 80 0.20 -8.54 17.92
C THR A 80 1.60 -8.36 17.36
N LEU A 81 1.81 -8.74 16.10
CA LEU A 81 3.12 -8.60 15.47
C LEU A 81 3.51 -7.12 15.31
N ALA A 82 2.57 -6.26 14.92
CA ALA A 82 2.82 -4.83 14.77
C ALA A 82 3.14 -4.14 16.11
N GLU A 83 2.43 -4.49 17.20
CA GLU A 83 2.72 -3.97 18.55
C GLU A 83 4.10 -4.41 19.05
N GLN A 84 4.47 -5.68 18.83
CA GLN A 84 5.80 -6.20 19.19
C GLN A 84 6.90 -5.53 18.38
N SER A 85 6.70 -5.40 17.07
CA SER A 85 7.69 -4.80 16.16
C SER A 85 7.90 -3.33 16.46
N LEU A 86 6.82 -2.60 16.76
CA LEU A 86 6.88 -1.19 17.14
C LEU A 86 7.80 -0.99 18.35
N SER A 87 7.64 -1.80 19.39
CA SER A 87 8.49 -1.71 20.59
C SER A 87 9.98 -1.94 20.28
N ILE A 88 10.30 -2.82 19.33
CA ILE A 88 11.69 -3.11 18.92
C ILE A 88 12.23 -1.96 18.08
N HIS A 89 11.49 -1.53 17.06
CA HIS A 89 11.92 -0.45 16.18
C HIS A 89 12.03 0.90 16.90
N GLU A 90 11.19 1.16 17.92
CA GLU A 90 11.35 2.29 18.84
C GLU A 90 12.65 2.21 19.63
N ALA A 91 13.00 1.05 20.17
CA ALA A 91 14.26 0.84 20.88
C ALA A 91 15.49 0.98 19.97
N GLU A 92 15.36 0.61 18.69
CA GLU A 92 16.39 0.77 17.66
C GLU A 92 16.47 2.20 17.08
N GLY A 93 15.47 3.04 17.32
CA GLY A 93 15.35 4.37 16.70
C GLY A 93 15.11 4.31 15.18
N ASN A 94 14.52 3.23 14.67
CA ASN A 94 14.30 3.03 13.24
C ASN A 94 12.99 3.69 12.77
N SER A 95 13.02 5.03 12.60
CA SER A 95 11.86 5.84 12.16
C SER A 95 11.15 5.29 10.93
N LEU A 96 11.91 4.73 9.97
CA LEU A 96 11.35 4.17 8.73
C LEU A 96 10.42 2.98 8.99
N LYS A 97 10.77 2.15 9.96
CA LYS A 97 9.96 0.99 10.36
C LYS A 97 8.84 1.40 11.31
N ILE A 98 9.11 2.32 12.24
CA ILE A 98 8.11 2.84 13.19
C ILE A 98 6.85 3.36 12.48
N TYR A 99 6.99 4.18 11.42
CA TYR A 99 5.79 4.67 10.71
C TYR A 99 5.04 3.55 9.97
N GLN A 100 5.74 2.49 9.53
CA GLN A 100 5.10 1.34 8.87
C GLN A 100 4.28 0.53 9.88
N ASP A 101 4.83 0.34 11.08
CA ASP A 101 4.15 -0.35 12.17
C ASP A 101 2.88 0.38 12.58
N TYR A 102 2.94 1.71 12.74
CA TYR A 102 1.76 2.55 12.94
C TYR A 102 0.74 2.41 11.79
N GLY A 103 1.21 2.32 10.55
CA GLY A 103 0.37 2.07 9.38
C GLY A 103 -0.42 0.76 9.47
N PHE A 104 0.24 -0.34 9.85
CA PHE A 104 -0.44 -1.63 10.04
C PHE A 104 -1.43 -1.58 11.20
N LEU A 105 -1.07 -0.93 12.32
CA LEU A 105 -1.99 -0.75 13.45
C LEU A 105 -3.21 0.09 13.05
N ALA A 106 -3.06 1.11 12.21
CA ALA A 106 -4.17 1.90 11.69
C ALA A 106 -5.10 1.05 10.80
N GLU A 107 -4.56 0.19 9.93
CA GLU A 107 -5.35 -0.75 9.13
C GLU A 107 -6.14 -1.72 10.02
N VAL A 108 -5.50 -2.29 11.04
CA VAL A 108 -6.15 -3.16 12.04
C VAL A 108 -7.28 -2.42 12.76
N ALA A 109 -7.06 -1.16 13.14
CA ALA A 109 -8.08 -0.36 13.81
C ALA A 109 -9.28 -0.08 12.89
N LEU A 110 -9.06 0.24 11.61
CA LEU A 110 -10.14 0.39 10.62
C LEU A 110 -10.92 -0.90 10.42
N ALA A 111 -10.23 -2.04 10.25
CA ALA A 111 -10.88 -3.33 10.07
C ALA A 111 -11.77 -3.70 11.26
N ASN A 112 -11.37 -3.29 12.47
CA ASN A 112 -12.13 -3.48 13.71
C ASN A 112 -13.13 -2.34 14.01
N GLN A 113 -13.36 -1.41 13.08
CA GLN A 113 -14.29 -0.29 13.23
C GLN A 113 -13.94 0.66 14.39
N LYS A 114 -12.67 0.71 14.79
CA LYS A 114 -12.14 1.60 15.83
C LYS A 114 -11.64 2.90 15.19
N TRP A 115 -12.57 3.68 14.67
CA TRP A 115 -12.27 4.86 13.82
C TRP A 115 -11.37 5.89 14.52
N ARG A 116 -11.62 6.19 15.79
CA ARG A 116 -10.79 7.14 16.56
C ARG A 116 -9.36 6.63 16.75
N ASP A 117 -9.17 5.33 16.92
CA ASP A 117 -7.85 4.74 17.08
C ASP A 117 -7.12 4.72 15.73
N ALA A 118 -7.83 4.36 14.65
CA ALA A 118 -7.30 4.39 13.30
C ALA A 118 -6.79 5.79 12.91
N LYS A 119 -7.60 6.83 13.18
CA LYS A 119 -7.23 8.24 12.98
C LYS A 119 -5.93 8.58 13.70
N LYS A 120 -5.87 8.34 15.01
CA LYS A 120 -4.66 8.63 15.82
C LYS A 120 -3.42 7.88 15.33
N LEU A 121 -3.58 6.62 14.93
CA LEU A 121 -2.46 5.79 14.45
C LEU A 121 -1.96 6.28 13.09
N ALA A 122 -2.87 6.64 12.18
CA ALA A 122 -2.51 7.22 10.88
C ALA A 122 -1.82 8.59 11.02
N GLU A 123 -2.29 9.44 11.94
CA GLU A 123 -1.65 10.72 12.27
C GLU A 123 -0.23 10.52 12.79
N LYS A 124 -0.03 9.58 13.73
CA LYS A 124 1.31 9.20 14.22
C LYS A 124 2.23 8.72 13.11
N ALA A 125 1.73 7.88 12.20
CA ALA A 125 2.50 7.42 11.06
C ALA A 125 2.96 8.59 10.17
N LEU A 126 2.07 9.55 9.91
CA LEU A 126 2.39 10.75 9.13
C LEU A 126 3.38 11.68 9.84
N GLU A 127 3.28 11.82 11.16
CA GLU A 127 4.19 12.63 11.98
C GLU A 127 5.63 12.09 11.95
N VAL A 128 5.79 10.78 12.20
CA VAL A 128 7.10 10.11 12.16
C VAL A 128 7.71 10.22 10.76
N LEU A 129 6.89 10.00 9.72
CA LEU A 129 7.31 10.13 8.33
C LEU A 129 7.76 11.56 7.99
N ALA A 130 7.08 12.60 8.49
CA ALA A 130 7.44 14.00 8.25
C ALA A 130 8.74 14.38 8.94
N THR A 131 8.96 13.89 10.16
CA THR A 131 10.19 14.13 10.94
C THR A 131 11.40 13.52 10.24
N GLU A 132 11.26 12.30 9.74
CA GLU A 132 12.33 11.59 9.02
C GLU A 132 12.65 12.24 7.67
N ASN A 133 11.65 12.65 6.89
CA ASN A 133 11.92 13.37 5.63
C ASN A 133 12.63 14.71 5.88
N SER A 134 12.29 15.40 6.97
CA SER A 134 12.93 16.66 7.35
C SER A 134 14.41 16.47 7.74
N SER A 135 14.72 15.41 8.50
CA SER A 135 16.09 15.08 8.89
C SER A 135 16.94 14.66 7.69
N GLN A 136 16.38 13.87 6.77
CA GLN A 136 17.03 13.44 5.54
C GLN A 136 17.29 14.62 4.59
N THR A 137 16.28 15.48 4.37
CA THR A 137 16.43 16.68 3.53
C THR A 137 17.53 17.59 4.07
N ARG A 138 17.54 17.82 5.39
CA ARG A 138 18.60 18.60 6.06
C ARG A 138 19.98 17.97 5.93
N SER A 139 20.08 16.65 6.09
CA SER A 139 21.35 15.93 5.97
C SER A 139 21.89 15.97 4.53
N LEU A 140 21.02 15.86 3.54
CA LEU A 140 21.35 15.97 2.13
C LEU A 140 21.78 17.41 1.76
N GLU A 141 21.10 18.44 2.27
CA GLU A 141 21.48 19.84 2.08
C GLU A 141 22.86 20.14 2.65
N LEU A 142 23.15 19.68 3.88
CA LEU A 142 24.47 19.83 4.51
C LEU A 142 25.55 19.07 3.73
N TYR A 143 25.24 17.88 3.24
CA TYR A 143 26.15 17.10 2.41
C TYR A 143 26.44 17.80 1.06
N LYS A 144 25.42 18.33 0.38
CA LYS A 144 25.57 19.11 -0.86
C LYS A 144 26.40 20.37 -0.66
N GLN A 145 26.24 21.07 0.47
CA GLN A 145 27.07 22.24 0.81
C GLN A 145 28.54 21.88 1.06
N SER A 146 28.82 20.63 1.45
CA SER A 146 30.17 20.11 1.67
C SER A 146 30.81 19.53 0.39
N LEU A 147 30.06 19.34 -0.70
CA LEU A 147 30.57 18.75 -1.93
C LEU A 147 31.10 19.83 -2.90
N PRO A 148 32.19 19.56 -3.65
CA PRO A 148 32.60 20.41 -4.75
C PRO A 148 31.54 20.41 -5.87
N PRO A 149 31.40 21.51 -6.65
CA PRO A 149 30.25 21.79 -7.53
C PRO A 149 30.04 20.85 -8.73
N GLN A 150 30.66 19.66 -8.76
CA GLN A 150 30.53 18.69 -9.86
C GLN A 150 30.26 17.24 -9.45
N ALA A 151 29.82 16.96 -8.21
CA ALA A 151 29.40 15.61 -7.83
C ALA A 151 27.90 15.37 -8.15
N ASN A 152 27.63 14.45 -9.08
CA ASN A 152 26.31 14.10 -9.63
C ASN A 152 25.18 13.99 -8.58
N GLU A 153 24.11 14.77 -8.77
CA GLU A 153 22.92 14.80 -7.92
C GLU A 153 21.96 13.60 -8.09
N SER A 154 22.21 12.68 -9.03
CA SER A 154 21.16 11.81 -9.58
C SER A 154 21.06 10.40 -9.01
N ALA A 155 21.87 9.99 -8.03
CA ALA A 155 21.92 8.58 -7.62
C ALA A 155 21.32 8.26 -6.22
N GLN A 156 21.08 9.26 -5.37
CA GLN A 156 20.67 9.03 -3.97
C GLN A 156 19.24 9.50 -3.65
N ALA A 157 18.60 10.25 -4.54
CA ALA A 157 17.21 10.70 -4.38
C ALA A 157 16.16 9.60 -4.69
N ASP A 158 16.55 8.49 -5.33
CA ASP A 158 15.57 7.65 -6.05
C ASP A 158 14.93 6.51 -5.26
N PHE A 159 15.54 5.98 -4.19
CA PHE A 159 14.95 4.82 -3.48
C PHE A 159 14.22 5.19 -2.18
N VAL A 160 14.74 6.15 -1.41
CA VAL A 160 14.13 6.60 -0.14
C VAL A 160 12.85 7.41 -0.40
N CYS A 161 12.81 8.22 -1.47
CA CYS A 161 11.64 9.04 -1.81
C CYS A 161 10.43 8.19 -2.21
N VAL A 162 10.59 7.10 -2.98
CA VAL A 162 9.45 6.36 -3.55
C VAL A 162 8.65 5.63 -2.48
N ALA A 163 9.33 4.98 -1.52
CA ALA A 163 8.67 4.30 -0.41
C ALA A 163 7.98 5.31 0.54
N ALA A 164 8.66 6.41 0.88
CA ALA A 164 8.10 7.46 1.72
C ALA A 164 6.85 8.12 1.10
N ILE A 165 6.88 8.42 -0.20
CA ILE A 165 5.74 8.99 -0.94
C ILE A 165 4.54 8.03 -0.94
N SER A 166 4.78 6.74 -1.18
CA SER A 166 3.74 5.72 -1.21
C SER A 166 3.10 5.50 0.16
N ASN A 167 3.92 5.48 1.20
CA ASN A 167 3.45 5.37 2.58
C ASN A 167 2.66 6.61 3.01
N ARG A 168 3.09 7.81 2.62
CA ARG A 168 2.33 9.05 2.86
C ARG A 168 0.93 8.98 2.24
N GLN A 169 0.84 8.56 0.98
CA GLN A 169 -0.44 8.42 0.29
C GLN A 169 -1.36 7.42 1.01
N LYS A 170 -0.81 6.27 1.41
CA LYS A 170 -1.53 5.25 2.16
C LYS A 170 -2.07 5.80 3.48
N PHE A 171 -1.26 6.50 4.27
CA PHE A 171 -1.69 6.99 5.58
C PHE A 171 -2.74 8.11 5.47
N LEU A 172 -2.62 9.00 4.48
CA LEU A 172 -3.66 9.98 4.18
C LEU A 172 -4.99 9.31 3.81
N PHE A 173 -4.94 8.20 3.06
CA PHE A 173 -6.15 7.44 2.74
C PHE A 173 -6.76 6.76 3.97
N LEU A 174 -5.95 6.10 4.81
CA LEU A 174 -6.43 5.50 6.06
C LEU A 174 -7.05 6.54 7.01
N LEU A 175 -6.42 7.71 7.10
CA LEU A 175 -6.91 8.85 7.89
C LEU A 175 -8.27 9.32 7.37
N ALA A 176 -8.40 9.55 6.06
CA ALA A 176 -9.66 9.94 5.46
C ALA A 176 -10.78 8.90 5.67
N GLN A 177 -10.47 7.60 5.58
CA GLN A 177 -11.44 6.53 5.85
C GLN A 177 -11.93 6.58 7.31
N ALA A 178 -11.03 6.83 8.27
CA ALA A 178 -11.41 6.99 9.66
C ALA A 178 -12.31 8.21 9.88
N GLU A 179 -11.96 9.35 9.27
CA GLU A 179 -12.70 10.62 9.35
C GLU A 179 -14.09 10.53 8.71
N GLN A 180 -14.23 9.83 7.57
CA GLN A 180 -15.54 9.55 6.95
C GLN A 180 -16.48 8.81 7.90
N ASN A 181 -15.95 7.85 8.69
CA ASN A 181 -16.74 7.09 9.66
C ASN A 181 -16.96 7.84 10.98
N LEU A 182 -16.35 9.01 11.16
CA LEU A 182 -16.52 9.91 12.31
C LEU A 182 -17.38 11.13 11.99
N ASP A 183 -17.96 11.20 10.78
CA ASP A 183 -18.70 12.36 10.26
C ASP A 183 -17.85 13.64 10.14
N GLU A 184 -16.53 13.50 10.02
CA GLU A 184 -15.55 14.59 9.83
C GLU A 184 -15.31 14.82 8.33
N GLU A 185 -16.38 15.18 7.61
CA GLU A 185 -16.41 15.16 6.13
C GLU A 185 -15.43 16.15 5.48
N GLN A 186 -15.20 17.31 6.10
CA GLN A 186 -14.30 18.32 5.54
C GLN A 186 -12.83 17.88 5.61
N GLU A 187 -12.44 17.30 6.75
CA GLU A 187 -11.12 16.74 6.99
C GLU A 187 -10.84 15.57 6.05
N ALA A 188 -11.79 14.64 5.95
CA ALA A 188 -11.68 13.49 5.05
C ALA A 188 -11.46 13.93 3.59
N ARG A 189 -12.24 14.90 3.12
CA ARG A 189 -12.11 15.44 1.75
C ARG A 189 -10.75 16.08 1.53
N SER A 190 -10.27 16.88 2.50
CA SER A 190 -8.96 17.50 2.46
C SER A 190 -7.84 16.47 2.33
N HIS A 191 -7.88 15.40 3.14
CA HIS A 191 -6.89 14.33 3.11
C HIS A 191 -6.95 13.47 1.84
N LEU A 192 -8.14 13.20 1.30
CA LEU A 192 -8.30 12.52 0.00
C LEU A 192 -7.74 13.37 -1.14
N GLU A 193 -7.98 14.68 -1.13
CA GLU A 193 -7.40 15.58 -2.14
C GLU A 193 -5.87 15.64 -2.04
N ALA A 194 -5.33 15.64 -0.82
CA ALA A 194 -3.89 15.54 -0.60
C ALA A 194 -3.32 14.21 -1.11
N ALA A 195 -3.99 13.09 -0.83
CA ALA A 195 -3.61 11.76 -1.32
C ALA A 195 -3.68 11.66 -2.84
N ARG A 196 -4.68 12.28 -3.48
CA ARG A 196 -4.84 12.35 -4.93
C ARG A 196 -3.71 13.13 -5.60
N LYS A 197 -3.28 14.26 -5.01
CA LYS A 197 -2.20 15.10 -5.55
C LYS A 197 -0.86 14.37 -5.65
N ILE A 198 -0.66 13.32 -4.84
CA ILE A 198 0.54 12.47 -4.91
C ILE A 198 0.59 11.66 -6.22
N GLY A 199 -0.55 11.31 -6.81
CA GLY A 199 -0.60 10.49 -8.04
C GLY A 199 -0.35 9.00 -7.79
N VAL A 200 -0.03 8.24 -8.84
CA VAL A 200 0.25 6.79 -8.70
C VAL A 200 1.66 6.58 -8.16
N ALA A 201 1.76 6.02 -6.95
CA ALA A 201 3.04 5.71 -6.32
C ALA A 201 3.29 4.17 -6.30
N ASP A 202 4.58 3.77 -6.37
CA ASP A 202 5.07 2.38 -6.18
C ASP A 202 4.30 1.29 -6.95
N HIS A 203 3.88 1.58 -8.19
CA HIS A 203 3.21 0.62 -9.07
C HIS A 203 1.94 0.00 -8.44
N LYS A 204 1.29 0.73 -7.52
CA LYS A 204 0.06 0.34 -6.82
C LYS A 204 -1.13 1.17 -7.34
N PRO A 205 -1.62 0.92 -8.58
CA PRO A 205 -2.74 1.67 -9.13
C PRO A 205 -4.02 1.50 -8.31
N GLN A 206 -4.18 0.37 -7.61
CA GLN A 206 -5.38 0.08 -6.81
C GLN A 206 -5.59 1.08 -5.68
N LEU A 207 -4.53 1.50 -4.98
CA LEU A 207 -4.65 2.51 -3.93
C LEU A 207 -5.13 3.86 -4.51
N TYR A 208 -4.59 4.25 -5.66
CA TYR A 208 -4.99 5.46 -6.34
C TYR A 208 -6.46 5.40 -6.83
N LEU A 209 -6.89 4.27 -7.38
CA LEU A 209 -8.28 4.05 -7.77
C LEU A 209 -9.24 4.11 -6.59
N ASN A 210 -8.86 3.55 -5.44
CA ASN A 210 -9.65 3.65 -4.21
C ASN A 210 -9.76 5.11 -3.73
N ILE A 211 -8.67 5.89 -3.77
CA ILE A 211 -8.74 7.33 -3.43
C ILE A 211 -9.76 8.04 -4.33
N LEU A 212 -9.76 7.75 -5.64
CA LEU A 212 -10.70 8.37 -6.58
C LEU A 212 -12.16 7.97 -6.35
N SER A 213 -12.45 6.77 -5.83
CA SER A 213 -13.83 6.33 -5.58
C SER A 213 -14.45 6.94 -4.33
N HIS A 214 -13.65 7.56 -3.46
CA HIS A 214 -14.09 8.21 -2.22
C HIS A 214 -14.22 9.74 -2.34
N LEU A 215 -13.96 10.32 -3.52
CA LEU A 215 -14.09 11.75 -3.84
C LEU A 215 -15.44 12.08 -4.50
#